data_AF-A0A5Z4XDL4-F1
#
_entry.id   AF-A0A5Z4XDL4-F1
#
_cell.length_a   1.000
_cell.length_b   1.000
_cell.length_c   1.000
_cell.angle_alpha   90.00
_cell.angle_beta   90.00
_cell.angle_gamma   90.00
#
_symmetry.space_group_name_H-M   'P 1'
#
loop_
_entity.id
_entity.type
_entity.pdbx_description
1 polymer ?
#
loop_
_entity_poly.entity_id
_entity_poly.type
_entity_poly.pdbx_seq_one_letter_code
_entity_poly.pdbx_strand_id
1 'polypeptide(L)'
;MWKVTADFGVNFKEAEFYSFIESNVLNHAVAGRNHTVSAMTHVRLFDSDYTFFGKIYGQWDNSWGDDLDMFYGAGYLGWSGSWGFFKPYIGLHNQSGDYVSQKYGQTSGWNGYVIGWTAAYNFNLF
;
A
#
# COMPACT_ATOMS: atom_id res chain seq x y z
N MET A 1 -7.50 23.93 1.29
CA MET A 1 -6.88 22.91 0.40
C MET A 1 -7.91 21.84 0.17
N TRP A 2 -8.21 21.54 -1.10
CA TRP A 2 -9.22 20.55 -1.47
C TRP A 2 -8.52 19.24 -1.86
N LYS A 3 -9.03 18.14 -1.33
CA LYS A 3 -8.53 16.78 -1.54
C LYS A 3 -9.71 15.88 -1.85
N VAL A 4 -9.53 14.96 -2.78
CA VAL A 4 -10.48 13.88 -3.04
C VAL A 4 -9.73 12.57 -2.85
N THR A 5 -10.31 11.70 -2.04
CA THR A 5 -9.78 10.36 -1.76
C THR A 5 -10.88 9.35 -2.06
N ALA A 6 -10.50 8.23 -2.67
CA ALA A 6 -11.34 7.07 -2.83
C ALA A 6 -10.62 5.86 -2.28
N ASP A 7 -11.29 5.14 -1.38
CA ASP A 7 -10.84 3.90 -0.78
C ASP A 7 -11.67 2.75 -1.35
N PHE A 8 -11.01 1.64 -1.64
CA PHE A 8 -11.65 0.42 -2.11
C PHE A 8 -11.06 -0.78 -1.40
N GLY A 9 -11.93 -1.66 -0.93
CA GLY A 9 -11.54 -2.91 -0.29
C GLY A 9 -12.49 -4.02 -0.68
N VAL A 10 -11.94 -5.20 -0.94
CA VAL A 10 -12.73 -6.40 -1.23
C VAL A 10 -12.09 -7.63 -0.60
N ASN A 11 -12.94 -8.52 -0.11
CA ASN A 11 -12.55 -9.76 0.55
C ASN A 11 -13.25 -10.93 -0.12
N PHE A 12 -12.47 -11.86 -0.63
CA PHE A 12 -12.90 -13.15 -1.17
C PHE A 12 -12.28 -14.27 -0.33
N LYS A 13 -12.80 -15.49 -0.51
CA LYS A 13 -12.20 -16.68 0.11
C LYS A 13 -10.72 -16.78 -0.28
N GLU A 14 -10.38 -16.53 -1.54
CA GLU A 14 -9.05 -16.74 -2.09
C GLU A 14 -8.11 -15.55 -1.90
N ALA A 15 -8.64 -14.33 -1.77
CA ALA A 15 -7.81 -13.13 -1.72
C ALA A 15 -8.47 -11.96 -0.97
N GLU A 16 -7.63 -11.08 -0.43
CA GLU A 16 -8.04 -9.78 0.09
C GLU A 16 -7.30 -8.68 -0.66
N PHE A 17 -8.02 -7.63 -1.03
CA PHE A 17 -7.47 -6.47 -1.73
C PHE A 17 -7.91 -5.19 -1.02
N TYR A 18 -6.98 -4.26 -0.85
CA TYR A 18 -7.23 -2.91 -0.37
C TYR A 18 -6.44 -1.91 -1.21
N SER A 19 -7.06 -0.81 -1.58
CA SER A 19 -6.41 0.27 -2.28
C SER A 19 -6.99 1.62 -1.89
N PHE A 20 -6.19 2.67 -2.02
CA PHE A 20 -6.70 4.02 -2.05
C PHE A 20 -6.05 4.82 -3.18
N ILE A 21 -6.78 5.81 -3.67
CA ILE A 21 -6.26 6.86 -4.53
C ILE A 21 -6.62 8.21 -3.92
N GLU A 22 -5.65 9.10 -3.90
CA GLU A 22 -5.80 10.44 -3.41
C GLU A 22 -5.35 11.43 -4.47
N SER A 23 -6.10 12.50 -4.67
CA SER A 23 -5.69 13.66 -5.46
C SER A 23 -5.71 14.90 -4.57
N ASN A 24 -4.55 15.52 -4.41
CA ASN A 24 -4.38 16.66 -3.52
C ASN A 24 -4.34 17.99 -4.24
N VAL A 25 -4.59 19.03 -3.46
CA VAL A 25 -4.39 20.43 -3.85
C VAL A 25 -5.18 20.81 -5.11
N LEU A 26 -6.39 20.27 -5.23
CA LEU A 26 -7.23 20.42 -6.42
C LEU A 26 -7.57 21.88 -6.75
N ASN A 27 -7.50 22.76 -5.75
CA ASN A 27 -7.70 24.19 -5.87
C ASN A 27 -6.47 24.99 -6.34
N HIS A 28 -5.36 24.33 -6.69
CA HIS A 28 -4.17 24.96 -7.30
C HIS A 28 -4.11 24.69 -8.82
N ALA A 29 -3.19 25.41 -9.48
CA ALA A 29 -2.82 25.15 -10.87
C ALA A 29 -2.44 23.67 -11.07
N VAL A 30 -2.74 23.13 -12.25
CA VAL A 30 -2.58 21.70 -12.58
C VAL A 30 -1.17 21.18 -12.26
N ALA A 31 -0.13 21.98 -12.55
CA ALA A 31 1.27 21.61 -12.28
C ALA A 31 1.60 21.43 -10.77
N GLY A 32 0.81 22.00 -9.86
CA GLY A 32 1.01 21.89 -8.42
C GLY A 32 0.16 20.80 -7.75
N ARG A 33 -0.56 19.99 -8.53
CA ARG A 33 -1.35 18.86 -8.03
C ARG A 33 -0.48 17.62 -7.91
N ASN A 34 -0.82 16.75 -6.98
CA ASN A 34 -0.16 15.45 -6.83
C ASN A 34 -1.21 14.36 -6.56
N HIS A 35 -0.80 13.12 -6.84
CA HIS A 35 -1.62 11.94 -6.73
C HIS A 35 -0.88 10.91 -5.90
N THR A 36 -1.58 10.27 -4.96
CA THR A 36 -1.03 9.16 -4.19
C THR A 36 -1.89 7.94 -4.45
N VAL A 37 -1.26 6.80 -4.77
CA VAL A 37 -1.96 5.52 -4.93
C VAL A 37 -1.27 4.48 -4.08
N SER A 38 -2.08 3.69 -3.38
CA SER A 38 -1.64 2.45 -2.76
C SER A 38 -2.57 1.33 -3.20
N ALA A 39 -2.02 0.17 -3.50
CA ALA A 39 -2.79 -1.06 -3.68
C ALA A 39 -2.05 -2.22 -3.01
N MET A 40 -2.76 -2.96 -2.17
CA MET A 40 -2.25 -4.04 -1.33
C MET A 40 -3.13 -5.27 -1.54
N THR A 41 -2.49 -6.41 -1.79
CA THR A 41 -3.16 -7.68 -2.05
C THR A 41 -2.55 -8.77 -1.20
N HIS A 42 -3.42 -9.62 -0.65
CA HIS A 42 -3.07 -10.90 -0.08
C HIS A 42 -3.78 -12.00 -0.87
N VAL A 43 -3.03 -12.99 -1.37
CA VAL A 43 -3.58 -14.18 -2.03
C VAL A 43 -3.32 -15.39 -1.15
N ARG A 44 -4.37 -16.07 -0.69
CA ARG A 44 -4.28 -17.25 0.17
C ARG A 44 -3.65 -18.42 -0.58
N LEU A 45 -2.75 -19.13 0.09
CA LEU A 45 -2.01 -20.25 -0.46
C LEU A 45 -2.58 -21.55 0.11
N PHE A 46 -2.81 -22.53 -0.78
CA PHE A 46 -3.17 -23.91 -0.41
C PHE A 46 -4.38 -24.03 0.53
N ASP A 47 -5.43 -23.24 0.29
CA ASP A 47 -6.62 -23.17 1.16
C ASP A 47 -6.28 -22.87 2.65
N SER A 48 -5.17 -22.17 2.91
CA SER A 48 -4.73 -21.77 4.25
C SER A 48 -4.85 -20.26 4.47
N ASP A 49 -4.66 -19.83 5.71
CA ASP A 49 -4.59 -18.41 6.08
C ASP A 49 -3.24 -17.75 5.77
N TYR A 50 -2.24 -18.53 5.32
CA TYR A 50 -0.98 -17.98 4.83
C TYR A 50 -1.16 -17.44 3.42
N THR A 51 -0.50 -16.33 3.13
CA THR A 51 -0.72 -15.59 1.90
C THR A 51 0.59 -15.22 1.22
N PHE A 52 0.56 -15.17 -0.11
CA PHE A 52 1.47 -14.30 -0.84
C PHE A 52 0.95 -12.86 -0.72
N PHE A 53 1.82 -11.95 -0.30
CA PHE A 53 1.54 -10.53 -0.11
C PHE A 53 2.20 -9.72 -1.22
N GLY A 54 1.50 -8.70 -1.71
CA GLY A 54 2.04 -7.68 -2.59
C GLY A 54 1.46 -6.31 -2.27
N LYS A 55 2.27 -5.26 -2.37
CA LYS A 55 1.82 -3.87 -2.25
C LYS A 55 2.58 -2.99 -3.24
N ILE A 56 1.87 -2.09 -3.90
CA ILE A 56 2.46 -0.93 -4.55
C ILE A 56 2.04 0.33 -3.81
N TYR A 57 2.94 1.29 -3.70
CA TYR A 57 2.68 2.61 -3.16
C TYR A 57 3.45 3.62 -4.01
N GLY A 58 2.80 4.67 -4.47
CA GLY A 58 3.48 5.73 -5.18
C GLY A 58 2.81 7.06 -4.93
N GLN A 59 3.60 8.11 -4.98
CA GLN A 59 3.14 9.48 -4.93
C GLN A 59 3.74 10.17 -6.13
N TRP A 60 2.92 10.68 -7.03
CA TRP A 60 3.39 11.34 -8.24
C TRP A 60 2.93 12.79 -8.29
N ASP A 61 3.75 13.63 -8.88
CA ASP A 61 3.28 14.91 -9.38
C ASP A 61 2.33 14.74 -10.58
N ASN A 62 1.77 15.84 -11.07
CA ASN A 62 0.85 15.81 -12.20
C ASN A 62 1.54 15.48 -13.56
N SER A 63 2.85 15.20 -13.56
CA SER A 63 3.60 14.66 -14.71
C SER A 63 3.77 13.13 -14.65
N TRP A 64 3.31 12.49 -13.57
CA TRP A 64 3.42 11.04 -13.31
C TRP A 64 4.86 10.54 -13.16
N GLY A 65 5.81 11.44 -12.85
CA GLY A 65 7.19 11.11 -12.50
C GLY A 65 7.43 11.34 -11.02
N ASP A 66 7.82 10.28 -10.30
CA ASP A 66 8.32 10.28 -8.91
C ASP A 66 8.63 8.82 -8.47
N ASP A 67 8.85 8.61 -7.18
CA ASP A 67 9.05 7.32 -6.52
C ASP A 67 7.81 6.38 -6.54
N LEU A 68 8.06 5.11 -6.87
CA LEU A 68 7.18 3.95 -6.74
C LEU A 68 7.85 2.91 -5.83
N ASP A 69 7.21 2.64 -4.71
CA ASP A 69 7.55 1.56 -3.78
C ASP A 69 6.77 0.28 -4.11
N MET A 70 7.48 -0.83 -4.20
CA MET A 70 6.94 -2.17 -4.42
C MET A 70 7.36 -3.08 -3.29
N PHE A 71 6.39 -3.73 -2.66
CA PHE A 71 6.59 -4.68 -1.59
C PHE A 71 6.00 -6.04 -1.98
N TYR A 72 6.69 -7.12 -1.65
CA TYR A 72 6.15 -8.47 -1.88
C TYR A 72 6.77 -9.46 -0.89
N GLY A 73 5.99 -10.45 -0.49
CA GLY A 73 6.42 -11.41 0.53
C GLY A 73 5.30 -12.30 1.01
N ALA A 74 5.24 -12.50 2.32
CA ALA A 74 4.30 -13.41 2.95
C ALA A 74 3.48 -12.69 4.02
N GLY A 75 2.22 -13.09 4.18
CA GLY A 75 1.35 -12.59 5.24
C GLY A 75 0.45 -13.66 5.83
N TYR A 76 -0.29 -13.29 6.86
CA TYR A 76 -1.21 -14.19 7.55
C TYR A 76 -2.55 -13.50 7.84
N LEU A 77 -3.67 -14.16 7.53
CA LEU A 77 -5.02 -13.60 7.64
C LEU A 77 -5.89 -14.27 8.70
N GLY A 78 -5.40 -15.31 9.38
CA GLY A 78 -6.22 -16.18 10.25
C GLY A 78 -6.57 -15.57 11.61
N TRP A 79 -5.91 -14.49 12.01
CA TRP A 79 -6.27 -13.76 13.25
C TRP A 79 -7.41 -12.78 12.97
N SER A 80 -8.60 -13.33 12.80
CA SER A 80 -9.83 -12.59 12.55
C SER A 80 -10.98 -13.20 13.35
N GLY A 81 -11.88 -12.38 13.88
CA GLY A 81 -13.03 -12.84 14.66
C GLY A 81 -13.99 -11.72 15.02
N SER A 82 -14.93 -12.01 15.91
CA SER A 82 -15.91 -11.02 16.39
C SER A 82 -15.26 -9.79 17.05
N TRP A 83 -14.08 -9.96 17.63
CA TRP A 83 -13.29 -8.90 18.26
C TRP A 83 -12.64 -7.93 17.26
N GLY A 84 -12.53 -8.30 15.98
CA GLY A 84 -11.77 -7.58 14.97
C GLY A 84 -10.75 -8.49 14.28
N PHE A 85 -9.63 -7.92 13.82
CA PHE A 85 -8.58 -8.68 13.16
C PHE A 85 -7.18 -8.07 13.35
N PHE A 86 -6.15 -8.90 13.18
CA PHE A 86 -4.75 -8.50 13.08
C PHE A 86 -4.09 -9.28 11.93
N LYS A 87 -3.65 -8.58 10.88
CA LYS A 87 -3.18 -9.18 9.63
C LYS A 87 -1.73 -8.78 9.38
N PRO A 88 -0.74 -9.51 9.91
CA PRO A 88 0.67 -9.20 9.71
C PRO A 88 1.18 -9.64 8.34
N TYR A 89 2.26 -8.99 7.90
CA TYR A 89 3.04 -9.40 6.75
C TYR A 89 4.52 -9.02 6.92
N ILE A 90 5.35 -9.77 6.21
CA ILE A 90 6.77 -9.48 6.00
C ILE A 90 7.05 -9.51 4.50
N GLY A 91 8.00 -8.70 4.04
CA GLY A 91 8.32 -8.67 2.62
C GLY A 91 9.65 -8.04 2.29
N LEU A 92 10.01 -8.18 1.02
CA LEU A 92 11.07 -7.42 0.38
C LEU A 92 10.50 -6.09 -0.09
N HIS A 93 11.34 -5.06 -0.07
CA HIS A 93 11.01 -3.74 -0.59
C HIS A 93 11.92 -3.44 -1.78
N ASN A 94 11.33 -3.11 -2.90
CA ASN A 94 12.00 -2.56 -4.07
C ASN A 94 11.46 -1.15 -4.31
N GLN A 95 12.34 -0.21 -4.64
CA GLN A 95 11.96 1.14 -5.03
C GLN A 95 12.31 1.36 -6.50
N SER A 96 11.49 2.13 -7.20
CA SER A 96 11.79 2.69 -8.51
C SER A 96 11.57 4.19 -8.40
N GLY A 97 12.57 4.98 -8.78
CA GLY A 97 12.54 6.43 -8.64
C GLY A 97 13.27 7.09 -9.80
N ASP A 98 12.77 8.24 -10.23
CA ASP A 98 13.42 9.10 -11.23
C ASP A 98 14.44 10.07 -10.60
N TYR A 99 14.49 10.16 -9.28
CA TYR A 99 15.46 10.94 -8.54
C TYR A 99 16.87 10.33 -8.62
N VAL A 100 17.83 11.15 -9.07
CA VAL A 100 19.26 10.82 -9.10
C VAL A 100 20.02 11.78 -8.20
N SER A 101 20.52 11.27 -7.06
CA SER A 101 21.37 12.03 -6.16
C SER A 101 22.78 12.19 -6.76
N GLN A 102 23.31 13.42 -6.77
CA GLN A 102 24.70 13.67 -7.16
C GLN A 102 25.73 12.95 -6.26
N LYS A 103 25.35 12.66 -5.00
CA LYS A 103 26.24 12.02 -4.01
C LYS A 103 26.06 10.52 -3.91
N TYR A 104 24.83 10.02 -4.12
CA TYR A 104 24.46 8.64 -3.82
C TYR A 104 23.91 7.86 -5.02
N GLY A 105 23.74 8.49 -6.20
CA GLY A 105 23.18 7.86 -7.38
C GLY A 105 21.66 7.70 -7.33
N GLN A 106 21.13 6.79 -8.15
CA GLN A 106 19.70 6.50 -8.26
C GLN A 106 19.23 5.60 -7.12
N THR A 107 18.05 5.86 -6.56
CA THR A 107 17.43 5.09 -5.46
C THR A 107 16.71 3.81 -5.93
N SER A 108 16.82 3.47 -7.21
CA SER A 108 16.09 2.34 -7.80
C SER A 108 16.77 1.00 -7.53
N GLY A 109 15.98 0.00 -7.15
CA GLY A 109 16.44 -1.36 -6.90
C GLY A 109 15.91 -1.92 -5.59
N TRP A 110 16.60 -2.94 -5.07
CA TRP A 110 16.29 -3.52 -3.76
C TRP A 110 16.59 -2.50 -2.64
N ASN A 111 15.58 -2.22 -1.82
CA ASN A 111 15.58 -1.20 -0.77
C ASN A 111 15.34 -1.78 0.64
N GLY A 112 15.51 -3.10 0.79
CA GLY A 112 15.49 -3.76 2.10
C GLY A 112 14.29 -4.66 2.35
N TYR A 113 13.85 -4.69 3.61
CA TYR A 113 12.79 -5.55 4.12
C TYR A 113 11.73 -4.73 4.83
N VAL A 114 10.48 -5.19 4.80
CA VAL A 114 9.35 -4.58 5.50
C VAL A 114 8.72 -5.59 6.46
N ILE A 115 8.30 -5.09 7.61
CA ILE A 115 7.35 -5.75 8.52
C ILE A 115 6.18 -4.78 8.66
N GLY A 116 4.97 -5.25 8.44
CA GLY A 116 3.77 -4.41 8.55
C GLY A 116 2.54 -5.22 8.93
N TRP A 117 1.45 -4.52 9.18
CA TRP A 117 0.18 -5.14 9.53
C TRP A 117 -1.01 -4.22 9.21
N THR A 118 -2.19 -4.82 9.10
CA THR A 118 -3.47 -4.10 9.17
C THR A 118 -4.28 -4.67 10.33
N ALA A 119 -4.85 -3.81 11.17
CA ALA A 119 -5.60 -4.22 12.34
C ALA A 119 -6.90 -3.44 12.47
N ALA A 120 -7.93 -4.10 12.99
CA ALA A 120 -9.17 -3.47 13.40
C ALA A 120 -9.64 -4.06 14.73
N TYR A 121 -10.27 -3.22 15.54
CA TYR A 121 -10.89 -3.61 16.79
C TYR A 121 -12.34 -3.16 16.79
N ASN A 122 -13.26 -4.09 17.00
CA ASN A 122 -14.68 -3.78 17.06
C ASN A 122 -15.04 -3.33 18.49
N PHE A 123 -15.57 -2.11 18.62
CA PHE A 123 -16.01 -1.57 19.90
C PHE A 123 -17.37 -0.91 19.76
N ASN A 124 -18.11 -0.88 20.87
CA ASN A 124 -19.35 -0.14 20.98
C ASN A 124 -19.07 1.21 21.64
N LEU A 125 -19.61 2.27 21.07
CA LEU A 125 -19.72 3.57 21.73
C LEU A 125 -21.09 3.61 22.42
N PHE A 126 -21.08 3.50 23.75
CA PHE A 126 -22.19 3.66 24.71
C PHE A 126 -23.58 3.14 24.32
#